data_AF-A0A838EVI0-F1
#
_entry.id   AF-A0A838EVI0-F1
#
_cell.length_a   1.000
_cell.length_b   1.000
_cell.length_c   1.000
_cell.angle_alpha   90.00
_cell.angle_beta   90.00
_cell.angle_gamma   90.00
#
_symmetry.space_group_name_H-M   'P 1'
#
loop_
_entity.id
_entity.type
_entity.pdbx_description
1 polymer ?
#
loop_
_entity_poly.entity_id
_entity_poly.type
_entity_poly.pdbx_seq_one_letter_code
_entity_poly.pdbx_strand_id
1 'polypeptide(L)'
;MQQKKPRLLALSSLLMLAMILALGIGVFTSTTLAHAATYSWPDVGQGSTGENVYSIQLMLQAHGYSLSIDGDFGPQTASTVRSFQSAHGLSVDGIVGPQTWPVLIITTQQGNTGSAVKALQRQLNAHGANLVVDSDFGPLTVAAVKSYQSKQGLGVDGIAGPQTWSSLVGGKSPPPPTPTPAPTSTPPPGSTLWGVDTTASITSAFLSSIKSNYGTPDFVGRYLDQETGFTTGLTKSEVSYIHGQSIKILLIESDHGGDTSSEGTTKANQAIQQAKALGVPTGNTLFADVEVGSAVDSTFIQDWYKTITAAGYKAGIYENPLPGSSGFNSAFCASGSTVIANTVLYSTEPSRTATTKANKPIFAPTSPTCGGKTQAWQYALAGTAKVNADFDEVKSLTLW
;
A
#
# COMPACT_ATOMS: atom_id res chain seq x y z
N MET A 1 -77.78 -11.62 26.56
CA MET A 1 -78.34 -12.82 25.89
C MET A 1 -77.94 -12.80 24.42
N GLN A 2 -77.82 -13.94 23.74
CA GLN A 2 -77.64 -13.98 22.28
C GLN A 2 -78.99 -13.83 21.56
N GLN A 3 -78.97 -13.28 20.34
CA GLN A 3 -79.59 -13.85 19.11
C GLN A 3 -79.11 -13.02 17.90
N LYS A 4 -78.37 -13.61 16.94
CA LYS A 4 -78.77 -14.35 15.72
C LYS A 4 -78.98 -13.44 14.49
N LYS A 5 -78.19 -13.71 13.43
CA LYS A 5 -78.35 -13.19 12.06
C LYS A 5 -79.38 -14.03 11.27
N PRO A 6 -80.03 -13.46 10.24
CA PRO A 6 -79.71 -13.84 8.85
C PRO A 6 -79.44 -12.59 7.97
N ARG A 7 -78.76 -12.55 6.81
CA ARG A 7 -78.33 -13.48 5.73
C ARG A 7 -79.35 -13.75 4.60
N LEU A 8 -78.87 -13.48 3.36
CA LEU A 8 -79.49 -13.75 2.04
C LEU A 8 -80.73 -12.90 1.70
N LEU A 9 -81.06 -12.61 0.44
CA LEU A 9 -80.45 -13.07 -0.83
C LEU A 9 -79.93 -11.89 -1.68
N ALA A 10 -79.85 -12.01 -3.01
CA ALA A 10 -79.09 -11.09 -3.87
C ALA A 10 -79.66 -10.92 -5.31
N LEU A 11 -79.23 -9.85 -5.97
CA LEU A 11 -79.40 -9.55 -7.40
C LEU A 11 -78.10 -8.92 -7.98
N SER A 12 -78.05 -8.72 -9.30
CA SER A 12 -76.87 -9.18 -10.07
C SER A 12 -76.65 -8.50 -11.43
N SER A 13 -75.38 -8.18 -11.74
CA SER A 13 -74.85 -7.83 -13.09
C SER A 13 -75.37 -6.49 -13.67
N LEU A 14 -74.70 -5.79 -14.60
CA LEU A 14 -73.49 -6.10 -15.41
C LEU A 14 -72.80 -4.80 -15.88
N LEU A 15 -71.48 -4.63 -15.70
CA LEU A 15 -70.48 -4.23 -16.72
C LEU A 15 -69.07 -3.99 -16.11
N MET A 16 -68.03 -4.19 -16.91
CA MET A 16 -66.64 -3.81 -16.62
C MET A 16 -66.23 -2.59 -17.47
N LEU A 17 -65.40 -1.69 -16.94
CA LEU A 17 -63.99 -1.59 -17.36
C LEU A 17 -63.17 -0.80 -16.32
N ALA A 18 -61.84 -0.85 -16.41
CA ALA A 18 -60.93 -0.41 -15.36
C ALA A 18 -60.39 1.03 -15.55
N MET A 19 -60.12 1.69 -14.42
CA MET A 19 -58.91 2.52 -14.26
C MET A 19 -58.43 2.43 -12.81
N ILE A 20 -57.21 1.91 -12.62
CA ILE A 20 -56.54 1.85 -11.30
C ILE A 20 -55.64 3.07 -11.19
N LEU A 21 -55.98 4.02 -10.31
CA LEU A 21 -55.14 5.18 -10.04
C LEU A 21 -54.10 4.83 -8.96
N ALA A 22 -52.95 4.32 -9.39
CA ALA A 22 -51.82 4.09 -8.49
C ALA A 22 -51.09 5.41 -8.19
N LEU A 23 -50.93 5.76 -6.91
CA LEU A 23 -50.06 6.85 -6.47
C LEU A 23 -48.84 6.31 -5.72
N GLY A 24 -47.66 6.88 -6.04
CA GLY A 24 -46.62 7.07 -5.03
C GLY A 24 -45.68 5.90 -4.72
N ILE A 25 -45.44 4.95 -5.65
CA ILE A 25 -44.23 4.11 -5.53
C ILE A 25 -43.01 5.01 -5.77
N GLY A 26 -42.19 5.22 -4.74
CA GLY A 26 -40.94 5.95 -4.86
C GLY A 26 -39.98 5.23 -5.80
N VAL A 27 -39.67 5.84 -6.94
CA VAL A 27 -38.72 5.28 -7.91
C VAL A 27 -37.31 5.40 -7.36
N PHE A 28 -36.81 4.32 -6.77
CA PHE A 28 -35.38 4.16 -6.57
C PHE A 28 -34.71 4.06 -7.95
N THR A 29 -34.07 5.15 -8.37
CA THR A 29 -33.20 5.14 -9.54
C THR A 29 -31.96 4.31 -9.23
N SER A 30 -31.97 3.03 -9.65
CA SER A 30 -30.82 2.15 -9.55
C SER A 30 -29.66 2.69 -10.40
N THR A 31 -28.83 3.55 -9.81
CA THR A 31 -27.55 3.94 -10.39
C THR A 31 -26.67 2.70 -10.49
N THR A 32 -26.50 2.21 -11.72
CA THR A 32 -25.64 1.07 -12.00
C THR A 32 -24.21 1.39 -11.59
N LEU A 33 -23.71 0.75 -10.54
CA LEU A 33 -22.28 0.72 -10.23
C LEU A 33 -21.58 -0.01 -11.37
N ALA A 34 -21.06 0.75 -12.33
CA ALA A 34 -20.10 0.25 -13.30
C ALA A 34 -18.90 -0.28 -12.51
N HIS A 35 -18.79 -1.62 -12.44
CA HIS A 35 -17.67 -2.25 -11.75
C HIS A 35 -16.40 -1.89 -12.51
N ALA A 36 -15.50 -1.15 -11.86
CA ALA A 36 -14.19 -0.85 -12.42
C ALA A 36 -13.49 -2.18 -12.72
N ALA A 37 -13.10 -2.37 -13.99
CA ALA A 37 -12.46 -3.61 -14.39
C ALA A 37 -11.09 -3.71 -13.70
N THR A 38 -10.86 -4.82 -13.00
CA THR A 38 -9.55 -5.12 -12.44
C THR A 38 -8.66 -5.70 -13.53
N TYR A 39 -7.54 -5.02 -13.80
CA TYR A 39 -6.54 -5.47 -14.78
C TYR A 39 -5.36 -6.08 -14.04
N SER A 40 -5.00 -7.31 -14.39
CA SER A 40 -3.93 -8.08 -13.76
C SER A 40 -2.66 -8.06 -14.58
N TRP A 41 -1.51 -7.84 -13.94
CA TRP A 41 -0.20 -8.03 -14.55
C TRP A 41 -0.05 -9.48 -15.06
N PRO A 42 0.31 -9.71 -16.33
CA PRO A 42 0.56 -11.05 -16.85
C PRO A 42 1.96 -11.53 -16.48
N ASP A 43 2.14 -12.84 -16.31
CA ASP A 43 3.47 -13.44 -16.29
C ASP A 43 4.05 -13.50 -17.71
N VAL A 44 5.19 -12.85 -17.93
CA VAL A 44 5.89 -12.84 -19.23
C VAL A 44 7.33 -13.31 -19.02
N GLY A 45 7.64 -14.50 -19.52
CA GLY A 45 8.93 -15.17 -19.34
C GLY A 45 9.49 -15.74 -20.65
N GLN A 46 10.56 -16.54 -20.53
CA GLN A 46 11.32 -17.03 -21.68
C GLN A 46 10.45 -17.81 -22.68
N GLY A 47 10.53 -17.44 -23.96
CA GLY A 47 9.69 -17.97 -25.05
C GLY A 47 8.41 -17.18 -25.33
N SER A 48 8.09 -16.15 -24.53
CA SER A 48 7.04 -15.18 -24.87
C SER A 48 7.50 -14.27 -26.03
N THR A 49 6.55 -13.74 -26.81
CA THR A 49 6.84 -12.76 -27.89
C THR A 49 5.79 -11.64 -27.93
N GLY A 50 6.08 -10.55 -28.65
CA GLY A 50 5.13 -9.47 -28.98
C GLY A 50 5.21 -8.22 -28.09
N GLU A 51 4.16 -7.40 -28.08
CA GLU A 51 4.20 -6.02 -27.52
C GLU A 51 4.49 -5.94 -26.03
N ASN A 52 4.08 -6.94 -25.24
CA ASN A 52 4.48 -7.02 -23.82
C ASN A 52 5.99 -7.23 -23.67
N VAL A 53 6.62 -8.00 -24.57
CA VAL A 53 8.07 -8.22 -24.58
C VAL A 53 8.81 -6.97 -25.08
N TYR A 54 8.32 -6.31 -26.14
CA TYR A 54 8.85 -4.99 -26.54
C TYR A 54 8.77 -3.98 -25.39
N SER A 55 7.67 -3.99 -24.63
CA SER A 55 7.51 -3.12 -23.45
C SER A 55 8.58 -3.42 -22.39
N ILE A 56 8.83 -4.70 -22.11
CA ILE A 56 9.85 -5.14 -21.16
C ILE A 56 11.26 -4.74 -21.63
N GLN A 57 11.61 -5.02 -22.88
CA GLN A 57 12.93 -4.71 -23.44
C GLN A 57 13.20 -3.19 -23.45
N LEU A 58 12.20 -2.38 -23.80
CA LEU A 58 12.30 -0.92 -23.81
C LEU A 58 12.34 -0.31 -22.39
N MET A 59 11.64 -0.89 -21.41
CA MET A 59 11.74 -0.48 -20.00
C MET A 59 13.10 -0.86 -19.42
N LEU A 60 13.60 -2.08 -19.65
CA LEU A 60 14.96 -2.48 -19.24
C LEU A 60 16.03 -1.55 -19.85
N GLN A 61 15.89 -1.16 -21.12
CA GLN A 61 16.76 -0.15 -21.74
C GLN A 61 16.65 1.22 -21.05
N ALA A 62 15.45 1.65 -20.65
CA ALA A 62 15.25 2.90 -19.91
C ALA A 62 15.85 2.87 -18.49
N HIS A 63 15.92 1.68 -17.86
CA HIS A 63 16.70 1.42 -16.64
C HIS A 63 18.21 1.22 -16.90
N GLY A 64 18.70 1.50 -18.12
CA GLY A 64 20.12 1.49 -18.47
C GLY A 64 20.71 0.15 -18.91
N TYR A 65 19.91 -0.92 -19.00
CA TYR A 65 20.40 -2.23 -19.44
C TYR A 65 20.58 -2.31 -20.96
N SER A 66 21.66 -2.95 -21.41
CA SER A 66 21.93 -3.17 -22.84
C SER A 66 21.42 -4.54 -23.28
N LEU A 67 20.41 -4.54 -24.17
CA LEU A 67 19.81 -5.74 -24.75
C LEU A 67 19.18 -5.46 -26.13
N SER A 68 18.96 -6.51 -26.91
CA SER A 68 18.16 -6.45 -28.14
C SER A 68 16.71 -6.07 -27.85
N ILE A 69 16.11 -5.32 -28.78
CA ILE A 69 14.69 -4.95 -28.76
C ILE A 69 14.06 -5.51 -30.04
N ASP A 70 13.88 -6.83 -30.02
CA ASP A 70 13.39 -7.66 -31.12
C ASP A 70 11.92 -8.06 -30.93
N GLY A 71 11.40 -8.03 -29.70
CA GLY A 71 10.08 -8.51 -29.34
C GLY A 71 10.04 -9.97 -28.88
N ASP A 72 11.20 -10.63 -28.75
CA ASP A 72 11.32 -12.04 -28.36
C ASP A 72 11.96 -12.17 -26.96
N PHE A 73 11.31 -12.92 -26.06
CA PHE A 73 11.83 -13.14 -24.72
C PHE A 73 12.86 -14.28 -24.75
N GLY A 74 13.99 -14.02 -25.41
CA GLY A 74 15.11 -14.93 -25.50
C GLY A 74 15.95 -15.00 -24.21
N PRO A 75 17.00 -15.84 -24.19
CA PRO A 75 17.89 -16.00 -23.03
C PRO A 75 18.57 -14.70 -22.58
N GLN A 76 18.84 -13.76 -23.49
CA GLN A 76 19.36 -12.44 -23.13
C GLN A 76 18.35 -11.65 -22.30
N THR A 77 17.12 -11.49 -22.79
CA THR A 77 16.00 -10.84 -22.06
C THR A 77 15.80 -11.49 -20.69
N ALA A 78 15.79 -12.83 -20.61
CA ALA A 78 15.66 -13.55 -19.34
C ALA A 78 16.84 -13.35 -18.37
N SER A 79 18.06 -13.20 -18.90
CA SER A 79 19.24 -12.85 -18.09
C SER A 79 19.15 -11.42 -17.57
N THR A 80 18.81 -10.46 -18.44
CA THR A 80 18.64 -9.05 -18.06
C THR A 80 17.51 -8.84 -17.06
N VAL A 81 16.39 -9.57 -17.18
CA VAL A 81 15.32 -9.56 -16.17
C VAL A 81 15.82 -10.10 -14.83
N ARG A 82 16.66 -11.15 -14.79
CA ARG A 82 17.30 -11.61 -13.55
C ARG A 82 18.28 -10.60 -12.97
N SER A 83 19.06 -9.90 -13.79
CA SER A 83 19.92 -8.80 -13.34
C SER A 83 19.10 -7.65 -12.76
N PHE A 84 17.98 -7.29 -13.38
CA PHE A 84 17.03 -6.28 -12.89
C PHE A 84 16.39 -6.71 -11.56
N GLN A 85 15.84 -7.93 -11.50
CA GLN A 85 15.25 -8.48 -10.28
C GLN A 85 16.26 -8.47 -9.12
N SER A 86 17.49 -8.93 -9.36
CA SER A 86 18.58 -8.92 -8.37
C SER A 86 18.93 -7.49 -7.90
N ALA A 87 19.09 -6.54 -8.83
CA ALA A 87 19.39 -5.14 -8.50
C ALA A 87 18.26 -4.41 -7.76
N HIS A 88 17.03 -4.91 -7.82
CA HIS A 88 15.84 -4.35 -7.16
C HIS A 88 15.25 -5.25 -6.06
N GLY A 89 16.02 -6.21 -5.53
CA GLY A 89 15.62 -7.03 -4.37
C GLY A 89 14.47 -8.02 -4.62
N LEU A 90 14.16 -8.33 -5.88
CA LEU A 90 13.04 -9.19 -6.27
C LEU A 90 13.45 -10.67 -6.38
N SER A 91 12.46 -11.56 -6.43
CA SER A 91 12.62 -12.96 -6.86
C SER A 91 13.37 -13.03 -8.19
N VAL A 92 14.50 -13.74 -8.23
CA VAL A 92 15.43 -13.80 -9.39
C VAL A 92 15.07 -14.98 -10.31
N ASP A 93 13.80 -15.09 -10.67
CA ASP A 93 13.25 -16.17 -11.53
C ASP A 93 13.44 -15.90 -13.03
N GLY A 94 13.54 -14.64 -13.46
CA GLY A 94 13.61 -14.23 -14.86
C GLY A 94 12.27 -14.10 -15.57
N ILE A 95 11.17 -14.02 -14.82
CA ILE A 95 9.81 -13.82 -15.32
C ILE A 95 9.35 -12.41 -14.92
N VAL A 96 8.91 -11.61 -15.89
CA VAL A 96 8.25 -10.34 -15.58
C VAL A 96 6.80 -10.64 -15.21
N GLY A 97 6.58 -10.96 -13.94
CA GLY A 97 5.27 -11.22 -13.34
C GLY A 97 4.76 -10.08 -12.45
N PRO A 98 3.67 -10.29 -11.68
CA PRO A 98 3.06 -9.28 -10.81
C PRO A 98 3.97 -8.65 -9.74
N GLN A 99 5.15 -9.20 -9.48
CA GLN A 99 6.17 -8.59 -8.61
C GLN A 99 7.16 -7.72 -9.37
N THR A 100 7.46 -8.04 -10.63
CA THR A 100 8.47 -7.35 -11.45
C THR A 100 7.88 -6.21 -12.26
N TRP A 101 6.66 -6.36 -12.81
CA TRP A 101 6.01 -5.29 -13.57
C TRP A 101 5.91 -3.96 -12.82
N PRO A 102 5.45 -3.88 -11.54
CA PRO A 102 5.30 -2.60 -10.85
C PRO A 102 6.61 -1.82 -10.65
N VAL A 103 7.74 -2.53 -10.62
CA VAL A 103 9.08 -1.95 -10.45
C VAL A 103 9.73 -1.64 -11.80
N LEU A 104 9.45 -2.47 -12.82
CA LEU A 104 9.94 -2.27 -14.18
C LEU A 104 9.28 -1.08 -14.89
N ILE A 105 8.01 -0.80 -14.59
CA ILE A 105 7.26 0.30 -15.22
C ILE A 105 7.76 1.68 -14.76
N ILE A 106 8.37 2.41 -15.68
CA ILE A 106 8.64 3.84 -15.53
C ILE A 106 7.37 4.62 -15.85
N THR A 107 6.89 5.41 -14.89
CA THR A 107 5.75 6.32 -15.09
C THR A 107 6.15 7.44 -16.04
N THR A 108 5.35 7.69 -17.08
CA THR A 108 5.61 8.75 -18.05
C THR A 108 4.42 9.69 -18.23
N GLN A 109 4.72 10.96 -18.48
CA GLN A 109 3.77 12.06 -18.66
C GLN A 109 4.29 13.06 -19.72
N GLN A 110 3.50 14.09 -20.02
CA GLN A 110 3.83 15.10 -21.03
C GLN A 110 5.23 15.70 -20.82
N GLY A 111 6.03 15.72 -21.90
CA GLY A 111 7.40 16.25 -21.89
C GLY A 111 8.48 15.26 -21.44
N ASN A 112 8.13 14.03 -21.03
CA ASN A 112 9.12 12.95 -20.98
C ASN A 112 9.46 12.45 -22.39
N THR A 113 10.65 11.85 -22.53
CA THR A 113 11.14 11.26 -23.77
C THR A 113 11.85 9.92 -23.52
N GLY A 114 12.22 9.20 -24.58
CA GLY A 114 13.07 7.99 -24.50
C GLY A 114 12.30 6.67 -24.41
N SER A 115 13.01 5.58 -24.09
CA SER A 115 12.53 4.21 -24.35
C SER A 115 11.26 3.82 -23.57
N ALA A 116 11.04 4.36 -22.37
CA ALA A 116 9.78 4.16 -21.63
C ALA A 116 8.57 4.80 -22.35
N VAL A 117 8.75 5.96 -22.99
CA VAL A 117 7.71 6.61 -23.82
C VAL A 117 7.52 5.84 -25.13
N LYS A 118 8.62 5.34 -25.73
CA LYS A 118 8.57 4.49 -26.92
C LYS A 118 7.76 3.22 -26.67
N ALA A 119 7.92 2.59 -25.50
CA ALA A 119 7.13 1.44 -25.07
C ALA A 119 5.64 1.78 -24.96
N LEU A 120 5.32 2.93 -24.35
CA LEU A 120 3.94 3.41 -24.22
C LEU A 120 3.28 3.63 -25.60
N GLN A 121 3.99 4.30 -26.52
CA GLN A 121 3.46 4.58 -27.86
C GLN A 121 3.17 3.29 -28.64
N ARG A 122 4.04 2.27 -28.52
CA ARG A 122 3.78 0.93 -29.08
C ARG A 122 2.51 0.30 -28.51
N GLN A 123 2.37 0.27 -27.18
CA GLN A 123 1.18 -0.30 -26.53
C GLN A 123 -0.11 0.47 -26.85
N LEU A 124 -0.08 1.80 -26.83
CA LEU A 124 -1.23 2.61 -27.25
C LEU A 124 -1.65 2.28 -28.70
N ASN A 125 -0.69 2.09 -29.61
CA ASN A 125 -0.96 1.68 -30.98
C ASN A 125 -1.52 0.26 -31.09
N ALA A 126 -1.01 -0.70 -30.30
CA ALA A 126 -1.59 -2.04 -30.20
C ALA A 126 -3.05 -2.03 -29.71
N HIS A 127 -3.43 -1.05 -28.88
CA HIS A 127 -4.81 -0.81 -28.42
C HIS A 127 -5.63 0.14 -29.31
N GLY A 128 -5.10 0.52 -30.48
CA GLY A 128 -5.81 1.25 -31.54
C GLY A 128 -5.58 2.76 -31.61
N ALA A 129 -4.58 3.31 -30.91
CA ALA A 129 -4.06 4.63 -31.25
C ALA A 129 -3.30 4.58 -32.60
N ASN A 130 -3.13 5.74 -33.24
CA ASN A 130 -2.39 5.86 -34.49
C ASN A 130 -1.27 6.91 -34.32
N LEU A 131 -0.42 6.68 -33.31
CA LEU A 131 0.70 7.55 -32.98
C LEU A 131 1.92 7.23 -33.85
N VAL A 132 2.76 8.25 -34.10
CA VAL A 132 4.16 8.02 -34.43
C VAL A 132 4.86 7.47 -33.19
N VAL A 133 5.75 6.50 -33.37
CA VAL A 133 6.58 5.92 -32.28
C VAL A 133 7.94 6.64 -32.29
N ASP A 134 7.90 7.94 -32.01
CA ASP A 134 9.04 8.86 -32.01
C ASP A 134 9.85 8.84 -30.71
N SER A 135 9.27 8.30 -29.62
CA SER A 135 9.76 8.32 -28.23
C SER A 135 9.52 9.63 -27.47
N ASP A 136 8.69 10.55 -27.96
CA ASP A 136 8.37 11.83 -27.31
C ASP A 136 6.94 11.87 -26.74
N PHE A 137 6.78 12.27 -25.48
CA PHE A 137 5.48 12.39 -24.84
C PHE A 137 4.86 13.77 -25.17
N GLY A 138 4.64 14.00 -26.47
CA GLY A 138 3.98 15.18 -27.00
C GLY A 138 2.46 15.17 -26.79
N PRO A 139 1.76 16.25 -27.22
CA PRO A 139 0.31 16.39 -27.01
C PRO A 139 -0.54 15.26 -27.60
N LEU A 140 -0.10 14.63 -28.69
CA LEU A 140 -0.78 13.47 -29.29
C LEU A 140 -0.70 12.24 -28.37
N THR A 141 0.46 11.99 -27.75
CA THR A 141 0.64 10.93 -26.75
C THR A 141 -0.25 11.17 -25.53
N VAL A 142 -0.36 12.42 -25.05
CA VAL A 142 -1.30 12.80 -23.96
C VAL A 142 -2.76 12.53 -24.36
N ALA A 143 -3.17 12.93 -25.56
CA ALA A 143 -4.53 12.70 -26.05
C ALA A 143 -4.86 11.20 -26.18
N ALA A 144 -3.90 10.40 -26.66
CA ALA A 144 -4.04 8.94 -26.75
C ALA A 144 -4.13 8.27 -25.38
N VAL A 145 -3.31 8.67 -24.40
CA VAL A 145 -3.43 8.16 -23.01
C VAL A 145 -4.79 8.50 -22.41
N LYS A 146 -5.27 9.74 -22.54
CA LYS A 146 -6.60 10.14 -22.02
C LYS A 146 -7.74 9.40 -22.72
N SER A 147 -7.65 9.22 -24.04
CA SER A 147 -8.61 8.42 -24.82
C SER A 147 -8.63 6.96 -24.35
N TYR A 148 -7.45 6.36 -24.14
CA TYR A 148 -7.30 5.00 -23.63
C TYR A 148 -7.86 4.84 -22.21
N GLN A 149 -7.48 5.72 -21.28
CA GLN A 149 -7.99 5.73 -19.90
C GLN A 149 -9.51 5.82 -19.87
N SER A 150 -10.10 6.73 -20.65
CA SER A 150 -11.56 6.88 -20.78
C SER A 150 -12.22 5.61 -21.35
N LYS A 151 -11.65 5.00 -22.39
CA LYS A 151 -12.13 3.75 -23.03
C LYS A 151 -12.10 2.55 -22.07
N GLN A 152 -11.18 2.53 -21.11
CA GLN A 152 -11.00 1.43 -20.15
C GLN A 152 -11.62 1.68 -18.77
N GLY A 153 -12.16 2.87 -18.50
CA GLY A 153 -12.76 3.25 -17.21
C GLY A 153 -11.74 3.60 -16.12
N LEU A 154 -10.56 4.08 -16.50
CA LEU A 154 -9.48 4.50 -15.58
C LEU A 154 -9.60 5.99 -15.26
N GLY A 155 -8.79 6.47 -14.29
CA GLY A 155 -8.62 7.91 -14.07
C GLY A 155 -8.02 8.57 -15.31
N VAL A 156 -8.64 9.66 -15.79
CA VAL A 156 -8.29 10.31 -17.07
C VAL A 156 -7.32 11.49 -16.87
N ASP A 157 -6.19 11.21 -16.21
CA ASP A 157 -5.16 12.22 -15.91
C ASP A 157 -4.22 12.51 -17.10
N GLY A 158 -4.04 11.57 -18.03
CA GLY A 158 -3.08 11.63 -19.13
C GLY A 158 -1.69 11.12 -18.79
N ILE A 159 -1.53 10.41 -17.68
CA ILE A 159 -0.26 9.86 -17.18
C ILE A 159 -0.24 8.34 -17.38
N ALA A 160 0.84 7.85 -17.97
CA ALA A 160 1.09 6.42 -18.12
C ALA A 160 1.82 5.87 -16.88
N GLY A 161 1.10 5.84 -15.75
CA GLY A 161 1.53 5.19 -14.50
C GLY A 161 1.08 3.72 -14.41
N PRO A 162 1.35 3.02 -13.29
CA PRO A 162 1.11 1.58 -13.15
C PRO A 162 -0.31 1.10 -13.43
N GLN A 163 -1.35 1.90 -13.13
CA GLN A 163 -2.74 1.57 -13.47
C GLN A 163 -3.03 1.62 -14.98
N THR A 164 -2.50 2.62 -15.68
CA THR A 164 -2.58 2.70 -17.15
C THR A 164 -1.83 1.52 -17.77
N TRP A 165 -0.64 1.21 -17.24
CA TRP A 165 0.20 0.10 -17.72
C TRP A 165 -0.39 -1.28 -17.46
N SER A 166 -0.99 -1.57 -16.29
CA SER A 166 -1.60 -2.87 -16.02
C SER A 166 -2.78 -3.15 -16.96
N SER A 167 -3.52 -2.12 -17.36
CA SER A 167 -4.54 -2.20 -18.41
C SER A 167 -3.96 -2.39 -19.81
N LEU A 168 -2.81 -1.78 -20.13
CA LEU A 168 -2.16 -1.91 -21.43
C LEU A 168 -1.58 -3.31 -21.65
N VAL A 169 -0.88 -3.88 -20.66
CA VAL A 169 -0.22 -5.19 -20.81
C VAL A 169 -1.10 -6.37 -20.40
N GLY A 170 -2.07 -6.14 -19.51
CA GLY A 170 -2.93 -7.17 -18.93
C GLY A 170 -4.27 -7.36 -19.64
N GLY A 171 -4.87 -8.54 -19.43
CA GLY A 171 -6.27 -8.78 -19.79
C GLY A 171 -7.23 -8.20 -18.73
N LYS A 172 -8.51 -8.05 -19.10
CA LYS A 172 -9.58 -7.86 -18.10
C LYS A 172 -9.71 -9.15 -17.29
N SER A 173 -9.54 -9.05 -15.97
CA SER A 173 -9.79 -10.16 -15.05
C SER A 173 -11.30 -10.50 -15.03
N PRO A 174 -11.68 -11.74 -14.69
CA PRO A 174 -13.07 -12.04 -14.35
C PRO A 174 -13.55 -11.17 -13.17
N PRO A 175 -14.86 -10.85 -13.09
CA PRO A 175 -15.37 -9.89 -12.11
C PRO A 175 -15.19 -10.38 -10.66
N PRO A 176 -14.75 -9.52 -9.73
CA PRO A 176 -14.74 -9.83 -8.30
C PRO A 176 -16.15 -10.10 -7.75
N PRO A 177 -16.29 -10.85 -6.63
CA PRO A 177 -17.57 -11.01 -5.94
C PRO A 177 -18.11 -9.65 -5.43
N THR A 178 -19.44 -9.51 -5.49
CA THR A 178 -20.16 -8.23 -5.37
C THR A 178 -19.96 -7.55 -4.00
N PRO A 179 -19.76 -6.21 -3.94
CA PRO A 179 -19.63 -5.48 -2.68
C PRO A 179 -20.96 -5.36 -1.90
N THR A 180 -20.89 -5.61 -0.59
CA THR A 180 -21.95 -5.37 0.41
C THR A 180 -21.92 -3.90 0.87
N PRO A 181 -23.06 -3.23 1.14
CA PRO A 181 -23.09 -1.82 1.52
C PRO A 181 -22.34 -1.52 2.83
N ALA A 182 -21.76 -0.31 2.89
CA ALA A 182 -20.85 0.12 3.95
C ALA A 182 -21.54 0.50 5.28
N PRO A 183 -20.98 0.08 6.43
CA PRO A 183 -21.28 0.67 7.74
C PRO A 183 -20.08 1.41 8.38
N THR A 184 -20.41 2.15 9.43
CA THR A 184 -19.57 3.07 10.21
C THR A 184 -18.34 2.46 10.91
N SER A 185 -17.22 3.19 10.83
CA SER A 185 -16.21 3.40 11.90
C SER A 185 -16.07 2.36 13.04
N THR A 186 -15.71 1.12 12.72
CA THR A 186 -14.67 0.34 13.42
C THR A 186 -14.23 -0.79 12.49
N PRO A 187 -12.93 -0.96 12.19
CA PRO A 187 -12.46 -2.07 11.37
C PRO A 187 -12.73 -3.42 12.06
N PRO A 188 -13.34 -4.41 11.39
CA PRO A 188 -13.54 -5.75 11.97
C PRO A 188 -12.20 -6.40 12.39
N PRO A 189 -12.18 -7.21 13.47
CA PRO A 189 -10.98 -7.96 13.86
C PRO A 189 -10.42 -8.79 12.70
N GLY A 190 -9.17 -8.51 12.30
CA GLY A 190 -8.50 -9.14 11.15
C GLY A 190 -8.43 -8.27 9.88
N SER A 191 -9.20 -7.19 9.80
CA SER A 191 -8.99 -6.13 8.79
C SER A 191 -7.81 -5.23 9.18
N THR A 192 -7.16 -4.64 8.17
CA THR A 192 -5.94 -3.85 8.35
C THR A 192 -6.22 -2.36 8.33
N LEU A 193 -5.61 -1.65 9.26
CA LEU A 193 -5.48 -0.20 9.19
C LEU A 193 -4.51 0.18 8.06
N TRP A 194 -4.67 1.36 7.49
CA TRP A 194 -3.71 1.96 6.57
C TRP A 194 -3.25 3.31 7.11
N GLY A 195 -1.95 3.58 7.01
CA GLY A 195 -1.33 4.78 7.55
C GLY A 195 -0.20 5.28 6.68
N VAL A 196 0.45 6.33 7.19
CA VAL A 196 1.69 6.87 6.66
C VAL A 196 2.57 7.31 7.82
N ASP A 197 3.87 7.02 7.79
CA ASP A 197 4.83 7.57 8.73
C ASP A 197 5.61 8.74 8.09
N THR A 198 6.20 9.59 8.94
CA THR A 198 7.06 10.68 8.46
C THR A 198 7.93 11.22 9.59
N THR A 199 9.16 11.58 9.22
CA THR A 199 10.09 12.27 10.11
C THR A 199 9.61 13.69 10.48
N ALA A 200 8.78 14.33 9.66
CA ALA A 200 8.30 15.70 9.86
C ALA A 200 7.00 15.80 10.70
N SER A 201 6.76 16.94 11.36
CA SER A 201 5.51 17.16 12.10
C SER A 201 4.25 17.16 11.21
N ILE A 202 3.19 16.51 11.70
CA ILE A 202 1.89 16.40 11.05
C ILE A 202 1.15 17.75 11.09
N THR A 203 1.35 18.55 10.04
CA THR A 203 0.62 19.81 9.82
C THR A 203 -0.71 19.60 9.10
N SER A 204 -1.58 20.62 9.14
CA SER A 204 -2.81 20.63 8.33
C SER A 204 -2.54 20.62 6.82
N ALA A 205 -1.44 21.22 6.36
CA ALA A 205 -1.02 21.16 4.96
C ALA A 205 -0.57 19.74 4.56
N PHE A 206 0.28 19.11 5.37
CA PHE A 206 0.71 17.71 5.19
C PHE A 206 -0.51 16.78 5.11
N LEU A 207 -1.37 16.81 6.12
CA LEU A 207 -2.50 15.88 6.21
C LEU A 207 -3.54 16.14 5.11
N SER A 208 -3.72 17.39 4.67
CA SER A 208 -4.57 17.70 3.51
C SER A 208 -3.98 17.14 2.20
N SER A 209 -2.66 17.13 2.04
CA SER A 209 -1.98 16.57 0.88
C SER A 209 -2.05 15.04 0.84
N ILE A 210 -1.89 14.37 1.99
CA ILE A 210 -2.13 12.92 2.13
C ILE A 210 -3.60 12.60 1.80
N LYS A 211 -4.55 13.33 2.40
CA LYS A 211 -5.99 13.13 2.18
C LYS A 211 -6.41 13.30 0.71
N SER A 212 -5.82 14.25 -0.02
CA SER A 212 -6.18 14.53 -1.42
C SER A 212 -5.50 13.61 -2.44
N ASN A 213 -4.29 13.13 -2.17
CA ASN A 213 -3.54 12.27 -3.10
C ASN A 213 -3.73 10.77 -2.82
N TYR A 214 -3.92 10.38 -1.55
CA TYR A 214 -3.87 8.99 -1.10
C TYR A 214 -5.08 8.55 -0.25
N GLY A 215 -5.77 9.50 0.38
CA GLY A 215 -6.96 9.26 1.22
C GLY A 215 -6.70 9.47 2.71
N THR A 216 -7.74 9.36 3.55
CA THR A 216 -7.62 9.63 5.00
C THR A 216 -6.95 8.46 5.73
N PRO A 217 -5.76 8.65 6.34
CA PRO A 217 -5.09 7.59 7.10
C PRO A 217 -5.86 7.21 8.37
N ASP A 218 -5.75 5.96 8.80
CA ASP A 218 -6.28 5.46 10.08
C ASP A 218 -5.32 5.71 11.25
N PHE A 219 -4.03 5.87 10.94
CA PHE A 219 -2.94 6.20 11.85
C PHE A 219 -1.82 6.96 11.12
N VAL A 220 -0.95 7.61 11.88
CA VAL A 220 0.33 8.12 11.40
C VAL A 220 1.47 7.60 12.26
N GLY A 221 2.58 7.20 11.64
CA GLY A 221 3.83 6.88 12.36
C GLY A 221 4.60 8.15 12.67
N ARG A 222 4.98 8.34 13.94
CA ARG A 222 5.69 9.53 14.42
C ARG A 222 6.69 9.21 15.52
N TYR A 223 7.79 9.94 15.48
CA TYR A 223 8.93 9.80 16.38
C TYR A 223 8.68 10.49 17.73
N LEU A 224 8.95 9.79 18.82
CA LEU A 224 8.87 10.29 20.20
C LEU A 224 9.89 11.41 20.45
N ASP A 225 11.06 11.28 19.83
CA ASP A 225 12.27 12.06 20.07
C ASP A 225 12.62 13.00 18.90
N GLN A 226 13.62 13.86 19.12
CA GLN A 226 14.10 14.86 18.17
C GLN A 226 15.56 14.57 17.81
N GLU A 227 15.79 14.02 16.63
CA GLU A 227 17.15 13.90 16.07
C GLU A 227 17.51 15.16 15.26
N THR A 228 18.76 15.62 15.33
CA THR A 228 19.15 16.90 14.70
C THR A 228 19.46 16.72 13.21
N GLY A 229 18.48 17.04 12.37
CA GLY A 229 18.59 17.00 10.90
C GLY A 229 17.79 15.89 10.24
N PHE A 230 17.22 14.97 11.03
CA PHE A 230 16.51 13.79 10.54
C PHE A 230 15.04 13.81 10.99
N THR A 231 14.76 13.58 12.28
CA THR A 231 13.39 13.50 12.83
C THR A 231 12.94 14.79 13.52
N THR A 232 11.64 15.07 13.50
CA THR A 232 11.00 16.12 14.31
C THR A 232 10.21 15.45 15.43
N GLY A 233 10.50 15.77 16.68
CA GLY A 233 9.87 15.12 17.83
C GLY A 233 8.39 15.44 18.00
N LEU A 234 7.59 14.42 18.27
CA LEU A 234 6.15 14.53 18.46
C LEU A 234 5.82 15.43 19.65
N THR A 235 4.95 16.43 19.46
CA THR A 235 4.55 17.38 20.52
C THR A 235 3.12 17.15 21.01
N LYS A 236 2.78 17.57 22.25
CA LYS A 236 1.40 17.48 22.77
C LYS A 236 0.37 18.23 21.91
N SER A 237 0.78 19.33 21.28
CA SER A 237 -0.01 20.07 20.29
C SER A 237 -0.25 19.25 19.02
N GLU A 238 0.75 18.54 18.53
CA GLU A 238 0.66 17.66 17.37
C GLU A 238 -0.21 16.42 17.67
N VAL A 239 -0.01 15.78 18.83
CA VAL A 239 -0.89 14.69 19.34
C VAL A 239 -2.34 15.14 19.37
N SER A 240 -2.62 16.28 20.01
CA SER A 240 -3.98 16.85 20.11
C SER A 240 -4.58 17.13 18.74
N TYR A 241 -3.76 17.55 17.77
CA TYR A 241 -4.20 17.75 16.38
C TYR A 241 -4.52 16.41 15.69
N ILE A 242 -3.62 15.41 15.76
CA ILE A 242 -3.80 14.09 15.14
C ILE A 242 -5.04 13.38 15.68
N HIS A 243 -5.19 13.30 17.00
CA HIS A 243 -6.38 12.71 17.63
C HIS A 243 -7.65 13.50 17.33
N GLY A 244 -7.55 14.84 17.24
CA GLY A 244 -8.63 15.72 16.77
C GLY A 244 -9.05 15.51 15.30
N GLN A 245 -8.30 14.71 14.53
CA GLN A 245 -8.66 14.26 13.18
C GLN A 245 -9.23 12.83 13.16
N SER A 246 -9.42 12.19 14.33
CA SER A 246 -9.77 10.76 14.49
C SER A 246 -8.73 9.78 13.93
N ILE A 247 -7.46 10.21 13.90
CA ILE A 247 -6.30 9.44 13.43
C ILE A 247 -5.53 8.95 14.67
N LYS A 248 -5.00 7.72 14.62
CA LYS A 248 -4.18 7.14 15.71
C LYS A 248 -2.69 7.43 15.52
N ILE A 249 -1.88 7.17 16.53
CA ILE A 249 -0.42 7.33 16.47
C ILE A 249 0.28 5.97 16.63
N LEU A 250 1.14 5.65 15.67
CA LEU A 250 2.16 4.61 15.77
C LEU A 250 3.45 5.28 16.27
N LEU A 251 4.02 4.77 17.36
CA LEU A 251 5.08 5.46 18.12
C LEU A 251 6.44 4.82 17.87
N ILE A 252 7.37 5.63 17.37
CA ILE A 252 8.72 5.23 16.96
C ILE A 252 9.74 5.97 17.84
N GLU A 253 10.86 5.33 18.18
CA GLU A 253 12.03 5.92 18.83
C GLU A 253 13.19 5.89 17.83
N SER A 254 13.63 7.07 17.35
CA SER A 254 14.60 7.22 16.24
C SER A 254 15.87 6.40 16.49
N ASP A 255 16.56 6.00 15.43
CA ASP A 255 17.91 5.46 15.59
C ASP A 255 18.90 6.59 15.95
N HIS A 256 19.78 6.31 16.90
CA HIS A 256 20.91 7.19 17.28
C HIS A 256 22.26 6.49 17.03
N GLY A 257 22.22 5.33 16.38
CA GLY A 257 23.31 4.38 16.25
C GLY A 257 23.53 3.54 17.50
N GLY A 258 24.26 2.43 17.33
CA GLY A 258 24.74 1.60 18.44
C GLY A 258 23.69 0.68 19.03
N ASP A 259 23.13 -0.26 18.26
CA ASP A 259 22.17 -1.24 18.80
C ASP A 259 22.83 -2.41 19.57
N THR A 260 23.74 -2.10 20.51
CA THR A 260 24.39 -3.11 21.37
C THR A 260 23.77 -3.19 22.77
N SER A 261 24.11 -4.25 23.52
CA SER A 261 23.62 -4.52 24.89
C SER A 261 23.31 -3.30 25.79
N SER A 262 24.30 -2.43 26.07
CA SER A 262 24.15 -1.27 26.97
C SER A 262 23.22 -0.17 26.42
N GLU A 263 23.05 -0.13 25.12
CA GLU A 263 22.34 0.92 24.41
C GLU A 263 20.84 0.57 24.30
N GLY A 264 20.47 -0.71 24.22
CA GLY A 264 19.07 -1.16 24.23
C GLY A 264 18.30 -0.79 25.51
N THR A 265 18.95 -0.90 26.68
CA THR A 265 18.41 -0.38 27.95
C THR A 265 18.29 1.15 27.93
N THR A 266 19.22 1.84 27.27
CA THR A 266 19.27 3.32 27.22
C THR A 266 18.17 3.88 26.31
N LYS A 267 18.09 3.40 25.06
CA LYS A 267 17.04 3.70 24.06
C LYS A 267 15.64 3.44 24.65
N ALA A 268 15.47 2.32 25.36
CA ALA A 268 14.20 2.00 26.02
C ALA A 268 13.81 3.01 27.11
N ASN A 269 14.75 3.42 27.97
CA ASN A 269 14.47 4.42 29.01
C ASN A 269 14.14 5.80 28.41
N GLN A 270 14.79 6.18 27.31
CA GLN A 270 14.48 7.40 26.56
C GLN A 270 13.04 7.39 26.02
N ALA A 271 12.66 6.33 25.28
CA ALA A 271 11.31 6.13 24.77
C ALA A 271 10.25 6.15 25.88
N ILE A 272 10.52 5.46 27.00
CA ILE A 272 9.64 5.44 28.18
C ILE A 272 9.47 6.84 28.78
N GLN A 273 10.55 7.63 28.89
CA GLN A 273 10.51 8.98 29.45
C GLN A 273 9.65 9.90 28.58
N GLN A 274 9.85 9.86 27.26
CA GLN A 274 9.16 10.72 26.31
C GLN A 274 7.69 10.31 26.14
N ALA A 275 7.40 9.01 26.04
CA ALA A 275 6.04 8.47 26.01
C ALA A 275 5.25 8.90 27.27
N LYS A 276 5.86 8.82 28.46
CA LYS A 276 5.26 9.32 29.71
C LYS A 276 5.11 10.84 29.72
N ALA A 277 6.09 11.58 29.21
CA ALA A 277 6.02 13.04 29.12
C ALA A 277 4.88 13.51 28.21
N LEU A 278 4.66 12.83 27.07
CA LEU A 278 3.57 13.09 26.12
C LEU A 278 2.21 12.63 26.65
N GLY A 279 2.16 11.59 27.49
CA GLY A 279 0.93 11.05 28.07
C GLY A 279 0.42 9.77 27.40
N VAL A 280 1.30 9.01 26.74
CA VAL A 280 0.99 7.73 26.09
C VAL A 280 0.51 6.71 27.14
N PRO A 281 -0.71 6.17 27.02
CA PRO A 281 -1.21 5.13 27.92
C PRO A 281 -0.36 3.85 27.86
N THR A 282 -0.20 3.18 29.00
CA THR A 282 0.39 1.84 29.07
C THR A 282 -0.41 0.84 28.23
N GLY A 283 0.24 -0.23 27.79
CA GLY A 283 -0.32 -1.20 26.85
C GLY A 283 -0.30 -0.77 25.37
N ASN A 284 0.08 0.46 25.04
CA ASN A 284 0.51 0.82 23.69
C ASN A 284 1.89 0.22 23.37
N THR A 285 2.20 0.10 22.08
CA THR A 285 3.51 -0.34 21.60
C THR A 285 4.40 0.85 21.31
N LEU A 286 5.65 0.79 21.79
CA LEU A 286 6.73 1.70 21.40
C LEU A 286 7.69 0.90 20.51
N PHE A 287 8.04 1.43 19.34
CA PHE A 287 8.92 0.77 18.38
C PHE A 287 10.34 1.34 18.46
N ALA A 288 11.35 0.51 18.68
CA ALA A 288 12.72 0.89 18.40
C ALA A 288 12.92 0.87 16.88
N ASP A 289 13.36 2.00 16.34
CA ASP A 289 13.99 2.05 15.02
C ASP A 289 15.36 1.32 15.09
N VAL A 290 15.66 0.46 14.11
CA VAL A 290 16.87 -0.40 14.02
C VAL A 290 17.27 -0.51 12.55
N GLU A 291 18.17 0.38 12.13
CA GLU A 291 18.46 0.62 10.70
C GLU A 291 19.44 -0.37 10.07
N VAL A 292 19.52 -0.38 8.74
CA VAL A 292 20.42 -1.25 7.98
C VAL A 292 21.87 -0.80 8.13
N GLY A 293 22.68 -1.61 8.84
CA GLY A 293 24.07 -1.30 9.18
C GLY A 293 24.27 -1.05 10.68
N SER A 294 23.20 -1.06 11.47
CA SER A 294 23.27 -1.20 12.93
C SER A 294 24.10 -2.41 13.35
N ALA A 295 24.78 -2.30 14.48
CA ALA A 295 25.54 -3.42 15.08
C ALA A 295 24.63 -4.34 15.92
N VAL A 296 23.37 -4.54 15.49
CA VAL A 296 22.31 -5.07 16.35
C VAL A 296 22.60 -6.47 16.90
N ASP A 297 22.62 -6.59 18.22
CA ASP A 297 22.87 -7.84 18.94
C ASP A 297 21.61 -8.38 19.67
N SER A 298 21.62 -9.66 20.03
CA SER A 298 20.45 -10.29 20.67
C SER A 298 20.19 -9.80 22.10
N THR A 299 21.18 -9.22 22.75
CA THR A 299 21.13 -8.60 24.09
C THR A 299 20.41 -7.26 24.03
N PHE A 300 20.71 -6.42 23.03
CA PHE A 300 19.97 -5.18 22.76
C PHE A 300 18.46 -5.47 22.67
N ILE A 301 18.09 -6.47 21.86
CA ILE A 301 16.69 -6.87 21.65
C ILE A 301 16.06 -7.39 22.96
N GLN A 302 16.81 -8.16 23.76
CA GLN A 302 16.35 -8.64 25.08
C GLN A 302 16.15 -7.50 26.09
N ASP A 303 17.08 -6.56 26.18
CA ASP A 303 17.05 -5.47 27.16
C ASP A 303 16.06 -4.36 26.77
N TRP A 304 15.88 -4.07 25.47
CA TRP A 304 14.76 -3.28 24.96
C TRP A 304 13.43 -3.94 25.36
N TYR A 305 13.22 -5.21 25.00
CA TYR A 305 12.00 -5.94 25.34
C TYR A 305 11.68 -5.89 26.84
N LYS A 306 12.68 -6.23 27.67
CA LYS A 306 12.57 -6.30 29.13
C LYS A 306 12.30 -4.93 29.77
N THR A 307 12.95 -3.87 29.30
CA THR A 307 12.80 -2.52 29.86
C THR A 307 11.47 -1.89 29.47
N ILE A 308 11.05 -2.01 28.20
CA ILE A 308 9.75 -1.52 27.71
C ILE A 308 8.59 -2.24 28.40
N THR A 309 8.66 -3.57 28.53
CA THR A 309 7.61 -4.36 29.20
C THR A 309 7.55 -4.15 30.71
N ALA A 310 8.69 -3.97 31.38
CA ALA A 310 8.73 -3.59 32.81
C ALA A 310 8.09 -2.21 33.08
N ALA A 311 8.11 -1.31 32.11
CA ALA A 311 7.42 -0.02 32.19
C ALA A 311 5.91 -0.08 31.84
N GLY A 312 5.37 -1.26 31.49
CA GLY A 312 3.97 -1.47 31.17
C GLY A 312 3.58 -1.15 29.72
N TYR A 313 4.55 -0.95 28.83
CA TYR A 313 4.33 -0.82 27.38
C TYR A 313 4.57 -2.16 26.67
N LYS A 314 4.19 -2.26 25.39
CA LYS A 314 4.58 -3.38 24.52
C LYS A 314 5.86 -3.00 23.77
N ALA A 315 6.81 -3.93 23.70
CA ALA A 315 8.00 -3.76 22.87
C ALA A 315 7.64 -3.98 21.40
N GLY A 316 7.96 -3.00 20.56
CA GLY A 316 7.99 -3.12 19.11
C GLY A 316 9.41 -2.90 18.58
N ILE A 317 9.72 -3.40 17.39
CA ILE A 317 10.94 -3.08 16.64
C ILE A 317 10.57 -2.85 15.17
N TYR A 318 11.07 -1.77 14.58
CA TYR A 318 11.06 -1.50 13.14
C TYR A 318 12.36 -2.04 12.53
N GLU A 319 12.26 -2.78 11.42
CA GLU A 319 13.33 -3.69 11.00
C GLU A 319 13.30 -4.08 9.52
N ASN A 320 14.45 -4.51 9.01
CA ASN A 320 14.53 -5.33 7.81
C ASN A 320 14.74 -6.82 8.19
N PRO A 321 13.79 -7.71 7.89
CA PRO A 321 13.81 -9.10 8.35
C PRO A 321 14.66 -10.02 7.49
N LEU A 322 15.25 -9.57 6.38
CA LEU A 322 15.92 -10.47 5.45
C LEU A 322 17.26 -10.99 6.03
N PRO A 323 17.57 -12.29 5.91
CA PRO A 323 18.89 -12.79 6.30
C PRO A 323 20.00 -12.09 5.51
N GLY A 324 20.87 -11.37 6.23
CA GLY A 324 22.01 -10.65 5.64
C GLY A 324 21.78 -9.19 5.26
N SER A 325 20.66 -8.56 5.64
CA SER A 325 20.46 -7.11 5.51
C SER A 325 21.08 -6.33 6.67
N SER A 326 20.34 -6.09 7.76
CA SER A 326 20.81 -5.37 8.96
C SER A 326 21.49 -6.25 10.01
N GLY A 327 21.43 -7.58 9.85
CA GLY A 327 21.79 -8.54 10.90
C GLY A 327 20.68 -8.83 11.91
N PHE A 328 19.59 -8.03 11.92
CA PHE A 328 18.47 -8.17 12.85
C PHE A 328 17.87 -9.58 12.88
N ASN A 329 17.70 -10.25 11.74
CA ASN A 329 17.16 -11.63 11.69
C ASN A 329 17.94 -12.58 12.63
N SER A 330 19.27 -12.54 12.58
CA SER A 330 20.15 -13.37 13.41
C SER A 330 20.07 -12.97 14.88
N ALA A 331 20.09 -11.67 15.18
CA ALA A 331 20.00 -11.15 16.54
C ALA A 331 18.65 -11.48 17.19
N PHE A 332 17.55 -11.27 16.47
CA PHE A 332 16.19 -11.54 16.93
C PHE A 332 15.97 -13.04 17.16
N CYS A 333 16.41 -13.90 16.24
CA CYS A 333 16.30 -15.34 16.43
C CYS A 333 17.22 -15.90 17.53
N ALA A 334 18.24 -15.15 17.95
CA ALA A 334 19.06 -15.44 19.14
C ALA A 334 18.54 -14.77 20.43
N SER A 335 17.46 -13.98 20.40
CA SER A 335 16.92 -13.25 21.57
C SER A 335 16.07 -14.12 22.53
N GLY A 336 15.76 -15.36 22.14
CA GLY A 336 15.02 -16.33 22.95
C GLY A 336 13.50 -16.31 22.75
N SER A 337 12.87 -17.46 22.96
CA SER A 337 11.46 -17.72 22.57
C SER A 337 10.44 -16.76 23.21
N THR A 338 10.65 -16.33 24.46
CA THR A 338 9.78 -15.35 25.12
C THR A 338 9.78 -14.00 24.42
N VAL A 339 10.95 -13.54 23.96
CA VAL A 339 11.09 -12.27 23.24
C VAL A 339 10.49 -12.39 21.85
N ILE A 340 10.87 -13.44 21.11
CA ILE A 340 10.37 -13.74 19.75
C ILE A 340 8.83 -13.79 19.69
N ALA A 341 8.18 -14.37 20.72
CA ALA A 341 6.72 -14.52 20.76
C ALA A 341 5.95 -13.25 21.17
N ASN A 342 6.60 -12.26 21.79
CA ASN A 342 5.92 -11.12 22.42
C ASN A 342 6.32 -9.74 21.88
N THR A 343 7.53 -9.59 21.35
CA THR A 343 7.95 -8.38 20.62
C THR A 343 7.14 -8.26 19.32
N VAL A 344 6.56 -7.08 19.10
CA VAL A 344 5.86 -6.74 17.85
C VAL A 344 6.88 -6.34 16.78
N LEU A 345 6.75 -6.86 15.56
CA LEU A 345 7.60 -6.45 14.44
C LEU A 345 6.86 -5.51 13.48
N TYR A 346 7.57 -4.46 13.05
CA TYR A 346 7.19 -3.48 12.03
C TYR A 346 8.17 -3.63 10.87
N SER A 347 7.77 -4.39 9.86
CA SER A 347 8.70 -4.80 8.82
C SER A 347 8.78 -3.79 7.68
N THR A 348 9.97 -3.55 7.14
CA THR A 348 10.21 -2.80 5.88
C THR A 348 9.98 -3.64 4.62
N GLU A 349 9.76 -4.95 4.77
CA GLU A 349 9.76 -5.91 3.66
C GLU A 349 8.45 -6.69 3.53
N PRO A 350 8.04 -7.11 2.32
CA PRO A 350 8.68 -6.81 1.04
C PRO A 350 8.34 -5.38 0.58
N SER A 351 9.36 -4.60 0.18
CA SER A 351 9.14 -3.23 -0.30
C SER A 351 8.35 -3.15 -1.63
N ARG A 352 7.56 -2.07 -1.79
CA ARG A 352 6.59 -1.80 -2.88
C ARG A 352 6.61 -0.31 -3.26
N THR A 353 5.64 0.11 -4.08
CA THR A 353 5.39 1.51 -4.44
C THR A 353 4.23 2.11 -3.62
N ALA A 354 4.27 3.44 -3.41
CA ALA A 354 3.23 4.16 -2.69
C ALA A 354 1.85 4.05 -3.38
N THR A 355 0.79 3.82 -2.60
CA THR A 355 -0.58 3.63 -3.11
C THR A 355 -1.61 4.40 -2.29
N THR A 356 -2.80 4.60 -2.86
CA THR A 356 -3.94 5.15 -2.12
C THR A 356 -4.48 4.10 -1.14
N LYS A 357 -5.14 4.55 -0.07
CA LYS A 357 -5.80 3.69 0.93
C LYS A 357 -6.74 2.63 0.32
N ALA A 358 -7.40 2.97 -0.79
CA ALA A 358 -8.31 2.08 -1.52
C ALA A 358 -7.58 1.03 -2.36
N ASN A 359 -6.33 1.30 -2.75
CA ASN A 359 -5.48 0.48 -3.62
C ASN A 359 -4.25 -0.06 -2.88
N LYS A 360 -4.29 -0.09 -1.53
CA LYS A 360 -3.22 -0.64 -0.69
C LYS A 360 -3.02 -2.14 -0.96
N PRO A 361 -1.81 -2.70 -0.71
CA PRO A 361 -1.56 -4.12 -0.90
C PRO A 361 -2.43 -5.00 0.02
N ILE A 362 -2.35 -6.32 -0.17
CA ILE A 362 -2.79 -7.27 0.84
C ILE A 362 -1.66 -7.40 1.86
N PHE A 363 -1.91 -7.04 3.12
CA PHE A 363 -0.95 -7.18 4.23
C PHE A 363 -0.29 -8.55 4.27
N ALA A 364 0.97 -8.57 3.85
CA ALA A 364 1.82 -9.75 3.78
C ALA A 364 3.30 -9.35 3.97
N PRO A 365 3.66 -8.74 5.13
CA PRO A 365 5.06 -8.48 5.44
C PRO A 365 5.88 -9.77 5.54
N THR A 366 7.15 -9.65 5.23
CA THR A 366 8.19 -10.63 5.55
C THR A 366 8.34 -10.73 7.09
N SER A 367 9.02 -11.75 7.59
CA SER A 367 9.29 -11.92 9.01
C SER A 367 10.63 -12.66 9.20
N PRO A 368 11.29 -12.54 10.36
CA PRO A 368 12.52 -13.28 10.65
C PRO A 368 12.38 -14.80 10.49
N THR A 369 13.50 -15.52 10.31
CA THR A 369 13.48 -16.95 9.97
C THR A 369 12.89 -17.85 11.07
N CYS A 370 12.98 -17.41 12.32
CA CYS A 370 12.34 -18.02 13.49
C CYS A 370 10.84 -17.65 13.64
N GLY A 371 10.27 -16.92 12.68
CA GLY A 371 8.97 -16.28 12.82
C GLY A 371 9.05 -15.03 13.72
N GLY A 372 7.95 -14.72 14.39
CA GLY A 372 7.79 -13.53 15.21
C GLY A 372 6.36 -13.02 15.16
N LYS A 373 6.11 -11.84 15.72
CA LYS A 373 4.78 -11.23 15.79
C LYS A 373 4.71 -9.98 14.93
N THR A 374 4.79 -10.15 13.62
CA THR A 374 4.78 -9.07 12.64
C THR A 374 3.37 -8.52 12.48
N GLN A 375 3.17 -7.27 12.88
CA GLN A 375 1.85 -6.63 12.96
C GLN A 375 1.79 -5.26 12.28
N ALA A 376 2.93 -4.70 11.89
CA ALA A 376 3.02 -3.51 11.06
C ALA A 376 3.92 -3.80 9.85
N TRP A 377 3.68 -3.10 8.76
CA TRP A 377 4.42 -3.23 7.50
C TRP A 377 4.53 -1.86 6.85
N GLN A 378 5.75 -1.31 6.77
CA GLN A 378 6.06 -0.19 5.91
C GLN A 378 6.24 -0.78 4.52
N TYR A 379 5.26 -0.59 3.65
CA TYR A 379 5.23 -1.23 2.35
C TYR A 379 5.82 -0.37 1.24
N ALA A 380 5.96 0.95 1.41
CA ALA A 380 6.64 1.78 0.41
C ALA A 380 7.25 3.06 0.98
N LEU A 381 8.45 3.41 0.49
CA LEU A 381 9.15 4.64 0.83
C LEU A 381 8.68 5.86 0.01
N ALA A 382 8.81 7.04 0.61
CA ALA A 382 8.46 8.36 0.13
C ALA A 382 9.09 8.75 -1.21
N GLY A 383 10.20 8.10 -1.59
CA GLY A 383 10.89 8.30 -2.87
C GLY A 383 10.02 8.03 -4.12
N THR A 384 8.83 7.42 -3.96
CA THR A 384 7.83 7.23 -5.03
C THR A 384 6.59 8.12 -4.89
N ALA A 385 6.54 9.00 -3.89
CA ALA A 385 5.33 9.69 -3.46
C ALA A 385 5.32 11.20 -3.77
N LYS A 386 4.11 11.79 -3.74
CA LYS A 386 3.84 13.23 -3.91
C LYS A 386 3.96 14.03 -2.59
N VAL A 387 4.27 13.35 -1.49
CA VAL A 387 4.41 13.88 -0.14
C VAL A 387 5.56 13.12 0.52
N ASN A 388 6.37 13.80 1.35
CA ASN A 388 7.47 13.16 2.08
C ASN A 388 6.92 12.35 3.29
N ALA A 389 6.39 11.18 2.99
CA ALA A 389 5.81 10.23 3.94
C ALA A 389 5.93 8.82 3.38
N ASP A 390 6.19 7.85 4.25
CA ASP A 390 6.22 6.44 3.93
C ASP A 390 4.81 5.84 4.08
N PHE A 391 4.58 4.60 3.62
CA PHE A 391 3.24 4.05 3.41
C PHE A 391 3.04 2.70 4.08
N ASP A 392 2.00 2.61 4.91
CA ASP A 392 1.95 1.58 5.96
C ASP A 392 0.65 0.80 6.01
N GLU A 393 0.74 -0.44 6.48
CA GLU A 393 -0.40 -1.20 6.97
C GLU A 393 -0.15 -1.78 8.37
N VAL A 394 -1.21 -1.87 9.16
CA VAL A 394 -1.17 -2.40 10.53
C VAL A 394 -2.31 -3.40 10.77
N LYS A 395 -2.01 -4.56 11.37
CA LYS A 395 -2.93 -5.68 11.59
C LYS A 395 -2.95 -6.16 13.05
N SER A 396 -4.13 -6.09 13.67
CA SER A 396 -4.39 -6.57 15.05
C SER A 396 -3.50 -5.94 16.15
N LEU A 397 -2.98 -4.73 15.91
CA LEU A 397 -2.14 -3.96 16.83
C LEU A 397 -2.97 -2.85 17.50
N THR A 398 -2.61 -2.50 18.74
CA THR A 398 -3.14 -1.31 19.43
C THR A 398 -2.25 -0.11 19.09
N LEU A 399 -2.85 0.96 18.57
CA LEU A 399 -2.22 2.26 18.31
C LEU A 399 -2.89 3.32 19.19
N TRP A 400 -2.16 4.40 19.49
CA TRP A 400 -2.57 5.43 20.45
C TRP A 400 -3.64 6.37 19.91
#